data_AF-A0A3M1N053-F1
#
_entry.id   AF-A0A3M1N053-F1
#
_cell.length_a   1.000
_cell.length_b   1.000
_cell.length_c   1.000
_cell.angle_alpha   90.00
_cell.angle_beta   90.00
_cell.angle_gamma   90.00
#
_symmetry.space_group_name_H-M   'P 1'
#
loop_
_entity.id
_entity.type
_entity.pdbx_description
1 polymer ?
#
loop_
_entity_poly.entity_id
_entity_poly.type
_entity_poly.pdbx_seq_one_letter_code
_entity_poly.pdbx_strand_id
1 'polypeptide(L)'
;MRWLIGCAGWLIAQELLPIVNIQAPGIQGIDRTILQQLQRDITQYLSTTRFSEDQFASNERIKCLFTIVITALPNPTRFEGTLQVQAIRPVYGSTYETLTFNFNDPDFKINYNATSTLQFSENTYVDNLTSLLNFYAYLILGMDYDSFGPEAGLPFFQKAQQVMNLAAANSAEPGWQPGGNFLRSRYWILENLLNSSYASFHRLFYRYHREGLDKFHKDPVAAREVLLQVLAEMVRFSQENPNSALVRLFVDTKGTELMQAFRKSTPEQKQRFVAAMKLLDPNNLSVYENLLQEEGP
;
A
#
# COMPACT_ATOMS: atom_id res chain seq x y z
N MET A 1 -25.18 9.73 -45.34
CA MET A 1 -25.78 8.39 -45.27
C MET A 1 -24.91 7.55 -44.34
N ARG A 2 -25.50 7.05 -43.25
CA ARG A 2 -24.89 6.16 -42.27
C ARG A 2 -24.27 4.93 -42.94
N TRP A 3 -23.07 4.55 -42.49
CA TRP A 3 -22.75 3.16 -42.18
C TRP A 3 -21.98 3.14 -40.86
N LEU A 4 -22.71 2.77 -39.80
CA LEU A 4 -22.16 2.19 -38.58
C LEU A 4 -21.65 0.79 -38.94
N ILE A 5 -20.53 0.39 -38.35
CA ILE A 5 -20.33 -0.84 -37.55
C ILE A 5 -18.83 -1.10 -37.49
N GLY A 6 -18.31 -0.91 -36.28
CA GLY A 6 -16.92 -1.13 -35.93
C GLY A 6 -16.70 -0.64 -34.52
N CYS A 7 -17.57 -1.05 -33.58
CA CYS A 7 -17.27 -0.94 -32.16
C CYS A 7 -16.07 -1.84 -31.90
N ALA A 8 -14.86 -1.32 -32.09
CA ALA A 8 -13.71 -1.79 -31.35
C ALA A 8 -14.07 -1.52 -29.89
N GLY A 9 -14.50 -2.56 -29.17
CA GLY A 9 -14.58 -2.51 -27.74
C GLY A 9 -13.18 -2.20 -27.25
N TRP A 10 -12.95 -0.93 -26.90
CA TRP A 10 -11.81 -0.59 -26.06
C TRP A 10 -12.05 -1.38 -24.79
N LEU A 11 -11.29 -2.45 -24.62
CA LEU A 11 -11.18 -3.14 -23.34
C LEU A 11 -10.68 -2.09 -22.37
N ILE A 12 -11.61 -1.43 -21.65
CA ILE A 12 -11.25 -0.63 -20.49
C ILE A 12 -10.64 -1.63 -19.52
N ALA A 13 -9.32 -1.64 -19.50
CA ALA A 13 -8.54 -2.39 -18.57
C ALA A 13 -8.50 -1.57 -17.28
N GLN A 14 -9.03 -2.15 -16.21
CA GLN A 14 -9.00 -1.53 -14.90
C GLN A 14 -7.57 -1.44 -14.38
N GLU A 15 -7.37 -0.48 -13.49
CA GLU A 15 -6.05 -0.03 -13.01
C GLU A 15 -5.38 -1.07 -12.12
N LEU A 16 -6.18 -1.83 -11.37
CA LEU A 16 -5.69 -2.83 -10.41
C LEU A 16 -5.68 -4.24 -10.99
N LEU A 17 -4.70 -5.03 -10.58
CA LEU A 17 -4.65 -6.48 -10.74
C LEU A 17 -4.68 -7.13 -9.35
N PRO A 18 -5.88 -7.24 -8.73
CA PRO A 18 -6.01 -7.67 -7.34
C PRO A 18 -5.93 -9.19 -7.20
N ILE A 19 -5.26 -9.64 -6.15
CA ILE A 19 -5.36 -10.97 -5.57
C ILE A 19 -6.00 -10.82 -4.19
N VAL A 20 -7.11 -11.49 -3.95
CA VAL A 20 -7.81 -11.44 -2.66
C VAL A 20 -7.76 -12.83 -2.03
N ASN A 21 -7.27 -12.89 -0.80
CA ASN A 21 -7.22 -14.10 0.01
C ASN A 21 -8.01 -13.86 1.30
N ILE A 22 -9.03 -14.68 1.54
CA ILE A 22 -9.82 -14.61 2.78
C ILE A 22 -9.63 -15.90 3.57
N GLN A 23 -9.24 -15.75 4.82
CA GLN A 23 -9.00 -16.86 5.73
C GLN A 23 -9.72 -16.60 7.05
N ALA A 24 -10.16 -17.66 7.73
CA ALA A 24 -10.84 -17.58 9.02
C ALA A 24 -10.26 -18.65 9.98
N PRO A 25 -8.97 -18.55 10.34
CA PRO A 25 -8.32 -19.55 11.18
C PRO A 25 -9.00 -19.60 12.56
N GLY A 26 -9.44 -20.79 12.97
CA GLY A 26 -10.03 -21.00 14.29
C GLY A 26 -11.52 -20.65 14.42
N ILE A 27 -12.18 -20.15 13.36
CA ILE A 27 -13.63 -19.94 13.38
C ILE A 27 -14.36 -21.24 13.04
N GLN A 28 -15.07 -21.81 14.02
CA GLN A 28 -15.89 -23.00 13.83
C GLN A 28 -17.29 -22.64 13.31
N GLY A 29 -17.89 -23.52 12.51
CA GLY A 29 -19.28 -23.38 12.07
C GLY A 29 -19.55 -22.31 11.01
N ILE A 30 -18.53 -21.63 10.48
CA ILE A 30 -18.69 -20.73 9.33
C ILE A 30 -18.92 -21.54 8.05
N ASP A 31 -19.91 -21.14 7.27
CA ASP A 31 -20.09 -21.62 5.90
C ASP A 31 -18.92 -21.13 5.03
N ARG A 32 -18.04 -22.04 4.62
CA ARG A 32 -16.89 -21.70 3.76
C ARG A 32 -17.32 -21.13 2.41
N THR A 33 -18.54 -21.45 1.96
CA THR A 33 -19.11 -20.93 0.71
C THR A 33 -19.29 -19.42 0.77
N ILE A 34 -19.68 -18.86 1.92
CA ILE A 34 -19.84 -17.40 2.08
C ILE A 34 -18.49 -16.67 1.96
N LEU A 35 -17.42 -17.26 2.50
CA LEU A 35 -16.07 -16.68 2.40
C LEU A 35 -15.54 -16.72 0.96
N GLN A 36 -15.79 -17.82 0.25
CA GLN A 36 -15.43 -17.94 -1.16
C GLN A 36 -16.21 -16.94 -2.03
N GLN A 37 -17.49 -16.71 -1.73
CA GLN A 37 -18.28 -15.71 -2.43
C GLN A 37 -17.79 -14.30 -2.12
N LEU A 38 -17.54 -13.96 -0.85
CA LEU A 38 -16.96 -12.66 -0.47
C LEU A 38 -15.63 -12.41 -1.19
N GLN A 39 -14.76 -13.42 -1.26
CA GLN A 39 -13.49 -13.32 -1.98
C GLN A 39 -13.71 -13.03 -3.47
N ARG A 40 -14.64 -13.74 -4.12
CA ARG A 40 -14.99 -13.51 -5.53
C ARG A 40 -15.55 -12.12 -5.75
N ASP A 41 -16.47 -11.67 -4.90
CA ASP A 41 -17.14 -10.37 -5.04
C ASP A 41 -16.16 -9.21 -4.85
N ILE A 42 -15.27 -9.27 -3.85
CA ILE A 42 -14.21 -8.27 -3.66
C ILE A 42 -13.25 -8.28 -4.86
N THR A 43 -12.83 -9.45 -5.32
CA THR A 43 -11.91 -9.57 -6.47
C THR A 43 -12.56 -8.97 -7.72
N GLN A 44 -13.81 -9.32 -8.00
CA GLN A 44 -14.56 -8.78 -9.13
C GLN A 44 -14.71 -7.27 -9.00
N TYR A 45 -15.15 -6.77 -7.84
CA TYR A 45 -15.32 -5.35 -7.59
C TYR A 45 -14.04 -4.56 -7.86
N LEU A 46 -12.91 -4.95 -7.26
CA LEU A 46 -11.62 -4.29 -7.47
C LEU A 46 -11.11 -4.41 -8.92
N SER A 47 -11.44 -5.51 -9.61
CA SER A 47 -11.01 -5.75 -10.99
C SER A 47 -11.88 -5.05 -12.04
N THR A 48 -13.10 -4.62 -11.69
CA THR A 48 -14.04 -4.01 -12.66
C THR A 48 -14.36 -2.55 -12.36
N THR A 49 -14.11 -2.08 -11.15
CA THR A 49 -14.29 -0.68 -10.77
C THR A 49 -13.21 0.17 -11.41
N ARG A 50 -13.60 1.36 -11.89
CA ARG A 50 -12.68 2.37 -12.41
C ARG A 50 -12.36 3.36 -11.29
N PHE A 51 -11.08 3.55 -10.99
CA PHE A 51 -10.63 4.41 -9.90
C PHE A 51 -9.95 5.70 -10.41
N SER A 52 -9.50 5.72 -11.65
CA SER A 52 -8.88 6.88 -12.30
C SER A 52 -9.45 7.11 -13.70
N GLU A 53 -9.14 8.28 -14.27
CA GLU A 53 -9.48 8.56 -15.66
C GLU A 53 -8.45 8.00 -16.65
N ASP A 54 -7.31 7.54 -16.15
CA ASP A 54 -6.19 7.08 -16.96
C ASP A 54 -6.45 5.71 -17.57
N GLN A 55 -5.82 5.45 -18.73
CA GLN A 55 -5.94 4.17 -19.43
C GLN A 55 -4.72 3.31 -19.16
N PHE A 56 -4.94 2.14 -18.56
CA PHE A 56 -3.88 1.19 -18.23
C PHE A 56 -3.78 0.11 -19.28
N ALA A 57 -2.58 -0.14 -19.81
CA ALA A 57 -2.34 -1.38 -20.55
C ALA A 57 -2.37 -2.59 -19.60
N SER A 58 -2.63 -3.79 -20.12
CA SER A 58 -2.70 -5.00 -19.27
C SER A 58 -1.43 -5.28 -18.47
N ASN A 59 -0.27 -4.87 -18.98
CA ASN A 59 1.04 -4.98 -18.32
C ASN A 59 1.37 -3.79 -17.38
N GLU A 60 0.57 -2.74 -17.38
CA GLU A 60 0.73 -1.56 -16.51
C GLU A 60 -0.15 -1.63 -15.26
N ARG A 61 -1.10 -2.58 -15.21
CA ARG A 61 -1.98 -2.77 -14.05
C ARG A 61 -1.17 -3.01 -12.78
N ILE A 62 -1.57 -2.33 -11.71
CA ILE A 62 -0.88 -2.39 -10.42
C ILE A 62 -1.25 -3.70 -9.74
N LYS A 63 -0.24 -4.55 -9.52
CA LYS A 63 -0.41 -5.81 -8.77
C LYS A 63 -0.67 -5.47 -7.31
N CYS A 64 -1.75 -5.99 -6.74
CA CYS A 64 -2.06 -5.78 -5.34
C CYS A 64 -2.60 -7.04 -4.68
N LEU A 65 -2.33 -7.18 -3.38
CA LEU A 65 -2.72 -8.32 -2.58
C LEU A 65 -3.50 -7.85 -1.36
N PHE A 66 -4.72 -8.33 -1.22
CA PHE A 66 -5.59 -8.13 -0.07
C PHE A 66 -5.69 -9.45 0.68
N THR A 67 -5.10 -9.53 1.87
CA THR A 67 -5.22 -10.72 2.73
C THR A 67 -6.07 -10.38 3.95
N ILE A 68 -7.28 -10.92 3.97
CA ILE A 68 -8.26 -10.72 5.02
C ILE A 68 -8.24 -11.93 5.95
N VAL A 69 -8.02 -11.68 7.23
CA VAL A 69 -8.06 -12.72 8.27
C VAL A 69 -9.25 -12.43 9.17
N ILE A 70 -10.30 -13.23 9.06
CA ILE A 70 -11.50 -13.14 9.90
C ILE A 70 -11.19 -13.75 11.27
N THR A 71 -11.37 -12.95 12.30
CA THR A 71 -11.12 -13.31 13.70
C THR A 71 -12.40 -13.38 14.53
N ALA A 72 -13.51 -12.79 14.05
CA ALA A 72 -14.82 -12.92 14.68
C ALA A 72 -15.98 -12.79 13.68
N LEU A 73 -17.11 -13.40 14.04
CA LEU A 73 -18.39 -13.33 13.34
C LEU A 73 -19.50 -13.02 14.34
N PRO A 74 -19.71 -11.74 14.69
CA PRO A 74 -20.73 -11.38 15.68
C PRO A 74 -22.14 -11.81 15.27
N ASN A 75 -22.40 -11.87 13.96
CA ASN A 75 -23.64 -12.40 13.37
C ASN A 75 -23.36 -12.91 11.94
N PRO A 76 -24.30 -13.63 11.29
CA PRO A 76 -24.07 -14.26 9.98
C PRO A 76 -23.67 -13.30 8.84
N THR A 77 -23.96 -12.00 8.98
CA THR A 77 -23.66 -10.98 7.97
C THR A 77 -22.52 -10.06 8.37
N ARG A 78 -22.01 -10.13 9.61
CA ARG A 78 -20.98 -9.22 10.13
C ARG A 78 -19.68 -9.97 10.31
N PHE A 79 -18.63 -9.47 9.67
CA PHE A 79 -17.31 -10.06 9.66
C PHE A 79 -16.33 -9.09 10.30
N GLU A 80 -15.55 -9.57 11.27
CA GLU A 80 -14.52 -8.78 11.94
C GLU A 80 -13.18 -9.51 11.84
N GLY A 81 -12.10 -8.75 11.69
CA GLY A 81 -10.80 -9.31 11.36
C GLY A 81 -9.73 -8.25 11.16
N THR A 82 -8.67 -8.66 10.48
CA THR A 82 -7.60 -7.78 10.02
C THR A 82 -7.46 -7.86 8.51
N LEU A 83 -6.95 -6.79 7.90
CA LEU A 83 -6.70 -6.70 6.47
C LEU A 83 -5.25 -6.28 6.23
N GLN A 84 -4.48 -7.13 5.56
CA GLN A 84 -3.19 -6.75 4.99
C GLN A 84 -3.39 -6.32 3.54
N VAL A 85 -2.93 -5.12 3.19
CA VAL A 85 -2.91 -4.61 1.83
C VAL A 85 -1.47 -4.41 1.37
N GLN A 86 -1.16 -4.97 0.21
CA GLN A 86 0.13 -4.81 -0.45
C GLN A 86 -0.06 -4.34 -1.89
N ALA A 87 0.81 -3.46 -2.35
CA ALA A 87 0.93 -3.09 -3.77
C ALA A 87 2.35 -3.31 -4.25
N ILE A 88 2.47 -3.76 -5.49
CA ILE A 88 3.71 -4.17 -6.11
C ILE A 88 3.82 -3.50 -7.47
N ARG A 89 5.03 -3.01 -7.77
CA ARG A 89 5.40 -2.58 -9.12
C ARG A 89 6.65 -3.30 -9.60
N PRO A 90 6.83 -3.48 -10.93
CA PRO A 90 8.11 -3.89 -11.47
C PRO A 90 9.15 -2.76 -11.33
N VAL A 91 10.41 -3.15 -11.10
CA VAL A 91 11.56 -2.24 -11.17
C VAL A 91 12.00 -2.11 -12.63
N TYR A 92 12.09 -0.88 -13.12
CA TYR A 92 12.29 -0.57 -14.53
C TYR A 92 13.58 -1.22 -15.07
N GLY A 93 13.46 -1.90 -16.21
CA GLY A 93 14.60 -2.57 -16.85
C GLY A 93 15.04 -3.86 -16.15
N SER A 94 14.23 -4.44 -15.27
CA SER A 94 14.53 -5.69 -14.57
C SER A 94 13.30 -6.60 -14.44
N THR A 95 13.52 -7.86 -14.08
CA THR A 95 12.45 -8.79 -13.68
C THR A 95 12.13 -8.72 -12.19
N TYR A 96 12.76 -7.80 -11.46
CA TYR A 96 12.58 -7.65 -10.02
C TYR A 96 11.32 -6.84 -9.74
N GLU A 97 10.56 -7.25 -8.73
CA GLU A 97 9.34 -6.60 -8.28
C GLU A 97 9.55 -6.04 -6.88
N THR A 98 8.99 -4.87 -6.62
CA THR A 98 9.16 -4.16 -5.36
C THR A 98 7.81 -3.75 -4.78
N LEU A 99 7.67 -3.86 -3.46
CA LEU A 99 6.48 -3.42 -2.74
C LEU A 99 6.45 -1.89 -2.69
N THR A 100 5.40 -1.24 -3.20
CA THR A 100 5.20 0.22 -3.04
C THR A 100 4.40 0.56 -1.80
N PHE A 101 3.56 -0.37 -1.35
CA PHE A 101 2.72 -0.20 -0.17
C PHE A 101 2.61 -1.53 0.56
N ASN A 102 2.71 -1.50 1.89
CA ASN A 102 2.51 -2.65 2.75
C ASN A 102 1.89 -2.20 4.08
N PHE A 103 0.59 -2.45 4.27
CA PHE A 103 -0.13 -1.97 5.44
C PHE A 103 -1.03 -3.03 6.07
N ASN A 104 -0.92 -3.18 7.40
CA ASN A 104 -1.80 -4.03 8.20
C ASN A 104 -2.87 -3.19 8.90
N ASP A 105 -4.11 -3.28 8.44
CA ASP A 105 -5.28 -2.70 9.10
C ASP A 105 -5.83 -3.67 10.15
N PRO A 106 -5.74 -3.33 11.45
CA PRO A 106 -6.33 -4.15 12.50
C PRO A 106 -7.86 -4.00 12.61
N ASP A 107 -8.47 -3.02 11.94
CA ASP A 107 -9.87 -2.63 12.08
C ASP A 107 -10.71 -3.02 10.86
N PHE A 108 -10.56 -4.25 10.35
CA PHE A 108 -11.40 -4.77 9.28
C PHE A 108 -12.73 -5.27 9.84
N LYS A 109 -13.78 -4.46 9.70
CA LYS A 109 -15.13 -4.78 10.17
C LYS A 109 -16.15 -4.43 9.11
N ILE A 110 -16.86 -5.41 8.59
CA ILE A 110 -17.77 -5.22 7.46
C ILE A 110 -19.11 -5.91 7.71
N ASN A 111 -20.14 -5.43 7.02
CA ASN A 111 -21.34 -6.21 6.78
C ASN A 111 -21.31 -6.71 5.33
N TYR A 112 -21.69 -7.95 5.11
CA TYR A 112 -21.74 -8.56 3.79
C TYR A 112 -22.91 -9.53 3.66
N ASN A 113 -23.58 -9.44 2.51
CA ASN A 113 -24.66 -10.32 2.10
C ASN A 113 -24.41 -10.76 0.65
N ALA A 114 -24.31 -12.06 0.41
CA ALA A 114 -24.03 -12.63 -0.91
C ALA A 114 -25.11 -12.34 -1.96
N THR A 115 -26.30 -11.90 -1.56
CA THR A 115 -27.38 -11.52 -2.49
C THR A 115 -27.29 -10.06 -2.95
N SER A 116 -26.53 -9.22 -2.24
CA SER A 116 -26.37 -7.81 -2.58
C SER A 116 -25.13 -7.59 -3.44
N THR A 117 -25.28 -6.82 -4.51
CA THR A 117 -24.14 -6.34 -5.30
C THR A 117 -23.39 -5.26 -4.53
N LEU A 118 -22.04 -5.31 -4.58
CA LEU A 118 -21.20 -4.25 -4.02
C LEU A 118 -21.39 -2.95 -4.80
N GLN A 119 -21.78 -1.88 -4.11
CA GLN A 119 -22.02 -0.56 -4.71
C GLN A 119 -21.32 0.53 -3.91
N PHE A 120 -20.73 1.48 -4.62
CA PHE A 120 -20.04 2.61 -4.03
C PHE A 120 -20.61 3.92 -4.59
N SER A 121 -20.65 4.95 -3.74
CA SER A 121 -20.97 6.31 -4.13
C SER A 121 -19.85 7.22 -3.66
N GLU A 122 -19.31 8.03 -4.58
CA GLU A 122 -18.28 9.01 -4.23
C GLU A 122 -18.79 10.06 -3.24
N ASN A 123 -20.09 10.36 -3.26
CA ASN A 123 -20.67 11.49 -2.52
C ASN A 123 -21.48 11.05 -1.29
N THR A 124 -21.65 9.75 -1.06
CA THR A 124 -22.50 9.25 0.02
C THR A 124 -21.92 7.95 0.57
N TYR A 125 -21.90 7.83 1.90
CA TYR A 125 -21.56 6.58 2.54
C TYR A 125 -22.64 5.52 2.27
N VAL A 126 -22.25 4.41 1.65
CA VAL A 126 -23.13 3.26 1.38
C VAL A 126 -22.90 2.19 2.44
N ASP A 127 -21.71 1.62 2.46
CA ASP A 127 -21.29 0.62 3.44
C ASP A 127 -19.78 0.67 3.71
N ASN A 128 -19.35 -0.01 4.76
CA ASN A 128 -17.95 0.00 5.18
C ASN A 128 -17.04 -0.85 4.29
N LEU A 129 -17.58 -1.90 3.64
CA LEU A 129 -16.79 -2.80 2.79
C LEU A 129 -16.31 -2.04 1.55
N THR A 130 -17.22 -1.44 0.81
CA THR A 130 -16.91 -0.67 -0.39
C THR A 130 -16.10 0.59 -0.05
N SER A 131 -16.36 1.23 1.10
CA SER A 131 -15.51 2.33 1.59
C SER A 131 -14.06 1.88 1.84
N LEU A 132 -13.86 0.73 2.49
CA LEU A 132 -12.52 0.14 2.68
C LEU A 132 -11.82 -0.14 1.35
N LEU A 133 -12.52 -0.78 0.41
CA LEU A 133 -11.95 -1.15 -0.89
C LEU A 133 -11.53 0.08 -1.71
N ASN A 134 -12.37 1.12 -1.77
CA ASN A 134 -12.05 2.36 -2.49
C ASN A 134 -10.92 3.13 -1.81
N PHE A 135 -10.96 3.23 -0.47
CA PHE A 135 -9.89 3.88 0.29
C PHE A 135 -8.53 3.26 -0.02
N TYR A 136 -8.41 1.93 0.02
CA TYR A 136 -7.16 1.26 -0.29
C TYR A 136 -6.79 1.30 -1.77
N ALA A 137 -7.77 1.21 -2.69
CA ALA A 137 -7.49 1.41 -4.11
C ALA A 137 -6.86 2.79 -4.38
N TYR A 138 -7.38 3.85 -3.76
CA TYR A 138 -6.83 5.19 -3.89
C TYR A 138 -5.47 5.36 -3.22
N LEU A 139 -5.22 4.73 -2.06
CA LEU A 139 -3.87 4.71 -1.48
C LEU A 139 -2.87 3.98 -2.38
N ILE A 140 -3.25 2.83 -2.95
CA ILE A 140 -2.41 2.05 -3.87
C ILE A 140 -2.05 2.90 -5.09
N LEU A 141 -3.03 3.55 -5.71
CA LEU A 141 -2.80 4.44 -6.85
C LEU A 141 -1.92 5.62 -6.48
N GLY A 142 -2.19 6.29 -5.35
CA GLY A 142 -1.38 7.42 -4.92
C GLY A 142 0.08 7.05 -4.68
N MET A 143 0.33 5.94 -3.98
CA MET A 143 1.69 5.43 -3.76
C MET A 143 2.36 4.99 -5.06
N ASP A 144 1.62 4.37 -5.99
CA ASP A 144 2.17 4.01 -7.30
C ASP A 144 2.60 5.24 -8.09
N TYR A 145 1.75 6.27 -8.19
CA TYR A 145 2.07 7.50 -8.93
C TYR A 145 3.25 8.26 -8.28
N ASP A 146 3.28 8.35 -6.94
CA ASP A 146 4.41 8.94 -6.22
C ASP A 146 5.74 8.20 -6.47
N SER A 147 5.68 6.90 -6.76
CA SER A 147 6.87 6.14 -7.14
C SER A 147 7.40 6.49 -8.54
N PHE A 148 6.63 7.22 -9.36
CA PHE A 148 7.00 7.67 -10.71
C PHE A 148 7.20 9.18 -10.85
N GLY A 149 6.63 9.98 -9.96
CA GLY A 149 6.84 11.42 -9.89
C GLY A 149 6.61 11.98 -8.49
N PRO A 150 7.37 12.98 -8.04
CA PRO A 150 7.15 13.57 -6.72
C PRO A 150 5.75 14.19 -6.66
N GLU A 151 4.98 13.82 -5.62
CA GLU A 151 3.61 14.31 -5.35
C GLU A 151 2.58 13.97 -6.45
N ALA A 152 2.92 13.08 -7.39
CA ALA A 152 2.02 12.67 -8.46
C ALA A 152 0.81 11.88 -7.93
N GLY A 153 0.90 11.32 -6.72
CA GLY A 153 -0.17 10.59 -6.05
C GLY A 153 -1.23 11.46 -5.37
N LEU A 154 -0.98 12.76 -5.22
CA LEU A 154 -1.84 13.68 -4.45
C LEU A 154 -3.34 13.64 -4.84
N PRO A 155 -3.72 13.59 -6.14
CA PRO A 155 -5.14 13.50 -6.51
C PRO A 155 -5.83 12.26 -5.95
N PHE A 156 -5.12 11.13 -5.84
CA PHE A 156 -5.68 9.89 -5.30
C PHE A 156 -5.78 9.92 -3.78
N PHE A 157 -4.79 10.49 -3.10
CA PHE A 157 -4.89 10.71 -1.65
C PHE A 157 -6.07 11.63 -1.30
N GLN A 158 -6.35 12.64 -2.12
CA GLN A 158 -7.53 13.50 -1.95
C GLN A 158 -8.85 12.72 -2.14
N LYS A 159 -8.92 11.80 -3.11
CA LYS A 159 -10.07 10.88 -3.23
C LYS A 159 -10.20 9.96 -2.02
N ALA A 160 -9.09 9.43 -1.50
CA ALA A 160 -9.09 8.64 -0.26
C ALA A 160 -9.61 9.47 0.93
N GLN A 161 -9.29 10.76 0.98
CA GLN A 161 -9.77 11.68 2.04
C GLN A 161 -11.27 11.88 1.98
N GLN A 162 -11.85 11.98 0.78
CA GLN A 162 -13.30 12.03 0.61
C GLN A 162 -13.97 10.77 1.15
N VAL A 163 -13.45 9.59 0.80
CA VAL A 163 -13.96 8.30 1.31
C VAL A 163 -13.87 8.25 2.83
N MET A 164 -12.71 8.63 3.39
CA MET A 164 -12.48 8.64 4.83
C MET A 164 -13.44 9.60 5.55
N ASN A 165 -13.65 10.81 5.03
CA ASN A 165 -14.56 11.79 5.62
C ASN A 165 -16.01 11.28 5.66
N LEU A 166 -16.48 10.68 4.57
CA LEU A 166 -17.81 10.08 4.51
C LEU A 166 -17.95 8.91 5.47
N ALA A 167 -16.94 8.03 5.53
CA ALA A 167 -16.96 6.89 6.42
C ALA A 167 -16.90 7.31 7.90
N ALA A 168 -16.01 8.24 8.27
CA ALA A 168 -15.87 8.73 9.65
C ALA A 168 -17.14 9.42 10.17
N ALA A 169 -17.90 10.09 9.30
CA ALA A 169 -19.15 10.75 9.66
C ALA A 169 -20.32 9.77 9.87
N ASN A 170 -20.29 8.59 9.22
CA ASN A 170 -21.41 7.65 9.19
C ASN A 170 -21.11 6.31 9.87
N SER A 171 -19.87 6.11 10.32
CA SER A 171 -19.40 4.88 10.93
C SER A 171 -18.64 5.17 12.22
N ALA A 172 -18.95 4.41 13.27
CA ALA A 172 -18.23 4.46 14.54
C ALA A 172 -16.95 3.60 14.53
N GLU A 173 -16.51 3.11 13.37
CA GLU A 173 -15.35 2.22 13.30
C GLU A 173 -14.04 2.96 13.63
N PRO A 174 -13.25 2.49 14.62
CA PRO A 174 -12.08 3.20 15.13
C PRO A 174 -11.03 3.56 14.07
N GLY A 175 -10.86 2.72 13.05
CA GLY A 175 -9.85 2.94 12.01
C GLY A 175 -10.08 4.20 11.17
N TRP A 176 -11.31 4.72 11.09
CA TRP A 176 -11.62 5.99 10.42
C TRP A 176 -11.43 7.22 11.30
N GLN A 177 -11.22 7.02 12.61
CA GLN A 177 -11.22 8.09 13.60
C GLN A 177 -9.78 8.45 14.03
N PRO A 178 -9.52 9.69 14.47
CA PRO A 178 -8.21 10.10 14.97
C PRO A 178 -7.78 9.35 16.24
N GLY A 179 -8.74 8.88 17.03
CA GLY A 179 -8.50 8.19 18.32
C GLY A 179 -8.00 6.75 18.21
N GLY A 180 -7.77 6.24 17.00
CA GLY A 180 -7.21 4.90 16.78
C GLY A 180 -5.71 4.79 17.05
N ASN A 181 -5.12 3.64 16.74
CA ASN A 181 -3.68 3.43 16.85
C ASN A 181 -2.94 4.39 15.89
N PHE A 182 -2.18 5.33 16.46
CA PHE A 182 -1.48 6.36 15.70
C PHE A 182 -0.62 5.83 14.54
N LEU A 183 0.09 4.71 14.75
CA LEU A 183 1.02 4.16 13.77
C LEU A 183 0.37 3.20 12.77
N ARG A 184 -0.88 2.80 13.01
CA ARG A 184 -1.53 1.69 12.29
C ARG A 184 -3.02 1.95 11.98
N SER A 185 -3.48 3.20 11.99
CA SER A 185 -4.83 3.53 11.56
C SER A 185 -4.86 4.10 10.14
N ARG A 186 -5.99 3.85 9.45
CA ARG A 186 -6.27 4.42 8.12
C ARG A 186 -6.21 5.95 8.16
N TYR A 187 -6.77 6.54 9.22
CA TYR A 187 -6.75 7.98 9.46
C TYR A 187 -5.33 8.56 9.42
N TRP A 188 -4.41 8.03 10.22
CA TRP A 188 -3.09 8.64 10.37
C TRP A 188 -2.18 8.44 9.17
N ILE A 189 -2.31 7.31 8.45
CA ILE A 189 -1.58 7.16 7.18
C ILE A 189 -2.01 8.22 6.18
N LEU A 190 -3.31 8.37 5.98
CA LEU A 190 -3.79 9.30 4.97
C LEU A 190 -3.55 10.76 5.37
N GLU A 191 -3.78 11.12 6.64
CA GLU A 191 -3.49 12.46 7.13
C GLU A 191 -2.02 12.81 6.89
N ASN A 192 -1.11 11.91 7.25
CA ASN A 192 0.31 12.12 7.06
C ASN A 192 0.68 12.24 5.56
N LEU A 193 0.06 11.46 4.67
CA LEU A 193 0.26 11.54 3.20
C LEU A 193 -0.26 12.85 2.59
N LEU A 194 -1.18 13.55 3.25
CA LEU A 194 -1.73 14.82 2.77
C LEU A 194 -1.13 16.04 3.47
N ASN A 195 -0.44 15.84 4.58
CA ASN A 195 0.13 16.92 5.37
C ASN A 195 1.28 17.58 4.61
N SER A 196 1.15 18.87 4.31
CA SER A 196 2.17 19.63 3.58
C SER A 196 3.52 19.70 4.31
N SER A 197 3.51 19.59 5.65
CA SER A 197 4.74 19.50 6.45
C SER A 197 5.52 18.23 6.12
N TYR A 198 4.85 17.19 5.60
CA TYR A 198 5.42 15.89 5.29
C TYR A 198 5.70 15.70 3.81
N ALA A 199 5.58 16.76 2.99
CA ALA A 199 5.76 16.71 1.54
C ALA A 199 7.14 16.16 1.12
N SER A 200 8.16 16.31 1.96
CA SER A 200 9.49 15.73 1.75
C SER A 200 9.47 14.20 1.60
N PHE A 201 8.49 13.52 2.20
CA PHE A 201 8.29 12.07 2.05
C PHE A 201 8.02 11.67 0.60
N HIS A 202 7.16 12.37 -0.13
CA HIS A 202 6.84 12.02 -1.53
C HIS A 202 8.07 12.10 -2.44
N ARG A 203 8.89 13.14 -2.24
CA ARG A 203 10.16 13.29 -2.96
C ARG A 203 11.13 12.16 -2.64
N LEU A 204 11.25 11.82 -1.36
CA LEU A 204 12.09 10.71 -0.91
C LEU A 204 11.64 9.39 -1.53
N PHE A 205 10.33 9.14 -1.52
CA PHE A 205 9.71 7.94 -2.07
C PHE A 205 9.93 7.81 -3.59
N TYR A 206 9.78 8.93 -4.33
CA TYR A 206 10.15 9.01 -5.74
C TYR A 206 11.63 8.68 -5.97
N ARG A 207 12.54 9.32 -5.23
CA ARG A 207 13.99 9.11 -5.38
C ARG A 207 14.39 7.67 -5.09
N TYR A 208 13.82 7.08 -4.04
CA TYR A 208 14.04 5.66 -3.71
C TYR A 208 13.77 4.76 -4.92
N HIS A 209 12.62 4.92 -5.57
CA HIS A 209 12.19 4.07 -6.68
C HIS A 209 12.90 4.43 -7.99
N ARG A 210 12.83 5.69 -8.44
CA ARG A 210 13.30 6.11 -9.78
C ARG A 210 14.80 6.35 -9.86
N GLU A 211 15.41 6.87 -8.79
CA GLU A 211 16.84 7.20 -8.78
C GLU A 211 17.68 6.09 -8.14
N GLY A 212 17.13 5.36 -7.18
CA GLY A 212 17.75 4.20 -6.54
C GLY A 212 17.48 2.90 -7.30
N LEU A 213 16.31 2.31 -7.07
CA LEU A 213 15.99 0.95 -7.54
C LEU A 213 16.01 0.80 -9.07
N ASP A 214 15.35 1.69 -9.80
CA ASP A 214 15.24 1.61 -11.26
C ASP A 214 16.58 1.79 -11.99
N LYS A 215 17.60 2.33 -11.31
CA LYS A 215 18.97 2.46 -11.83
C LYS A 215 19.91 1.37 -11.34
N PHE A 216 19.47 0.55 -10.38
CA PHE A 216 20.32 -0.44 -9.71
C PHE A 216 20.88 -1.48 -10.68
N HIS A 217 20.12 -1.90 -11.70
CA HIS A 217 20.59 -2.85 -12.71
C HIS A 217 21.71 -2.28 -13.61
N LYS A 218 21.80 -0.95 -13.76
CA LYS A 218 22.82 -0.28 -14.59
C LYS A 218 24.09 0.00 -13.81
N ASP A 219 23.94 0.55 -12.61
CA ASP A 219 25.04 0.92 -11.74
C ASP A 219 24.67 0.68 -10.26
N PRO A 220 24.97 -0.52 -9.73
CA PRO A 220 24.71 -0.85 -8.33
C PRO A 220 25.46 0.03 -7.33
N VAL A 221 26.63 0.57 -7.70
CA VAL A 221 27.45 1.39 -6.79
C VAL A 221 26.81 2.76 -6.63
N ALA A 222 26.49 3.43 -7.74
CA ALA A 222 25.81 4.72 -7.72
C ALA A 222 24.40 4.61 -7.10
N ALA A 223 23.66 3.54 -7.41
CA ALA A 223 22.33 3.32 -6.84
C ALA A 223 22.37 3.17 -5.32
N ARG A 224 23.35 2.46 -4.75
CA ARG A 224 23.52 2.36 -3.30
C ARG A 224 23.80 3.70 -2.63
N GLU A 225 24.59 4.57 -3.26
CA GLU A 225 24.80 5.92 -2.72
C GLU A 225 23.50 6.74 -2.71
N VAL A 226 22.67 6.63 -3.75
CA VAL A 226 21.33 7.24 -3.75
C VAL A 226 20.47 6.69 -2.61
N LEU A 227 20.47 5.36 -2.40
CA LEU A 227 19.72 4.74 -1.30
C LEU A 227 20.23 5.19 0.07
N LEU A 228 21.54 5.38 0.26
CA LEU A 228 22.10 5.94 1.49
C LEU A 228 21.69 7.39 1.72
N GLN A 229 21.62 8.21 0.66
CA GLN A 229 21.12 9.59 0.76
C GLN A 229 19.64 9.61 1.15
N VAL A 230 18.83 8.77 0.51
CA VAL A 230 17.41 8.57 0.85
C VAL A 230 17.25 8.16 2.31
N LEU A 231 18.08 7.25 2.81
CA LEU A 231 18.04 6.85 4.22
C LEU A 231 18.42 7.98 5.17
N ALA A 232 19.43 8.79 4.83
CA ALA A 232 19.79 9.96 5.62
C ALA A 232 18.67 11.00 5.66
N GLU A 233 17.99 11.22 4.53
CA GLU A 233 16.80 12.08 4.45
C GLU A 233 15.64 11.50 5.26
N MET A 234 15.43 10.18 5.26
CA MET A 234 14.40 9.52 6.06
C MET A 234 14.71 9.65 7.56
N VAL A 235 15.98 9.55 7.97
CA VAL A 235 16.40 9.79 9.37
C VAL A 235 16.06 11.22 9.78
N ARG A 236 16.38 12.20 8.95
CA ARG A 236 16.03 13.60 9.22
C ARG A 236 14.52 13.80 9.30
N PHE A 237 13.77 13.24 8.34
CA PHE A 237 12.30 13.27 8.35
C PHE A 237 11.73 12.67 9.64
N SER A 238 12.28 11.53 10.11
CA SER A 238 11.88 10.89 11.35
C SER A 238 12.21 11.72 12.60
N GLN A 239 13.30 12.50 12.58
CA GLN A 239 13.67 13.38 13.71
C GLN A 239 12.77 14.62 13.77
N GLU A 240 12.42 15.18 12.62
CA GLU A 240 11.47 16.29 12.49
C GLU A 240 10.03 15.84 12.82
N ASN A 241 9.71 14.56 12.59
CA ASN A 241 8.38 13.97 12.74
C ASN A 241 8.42 12.66 13.57
N PRO A 242 8.70 12.72 14.89
CA PRO A 242 9.00 11.56 15.74
C PRO A 242 7.85 10.55 15.92
N ASN A 243 6.64 10.92 15.51
CA ASN A 243 5.49 10.04 15.41
C ASN A 243 4.93 10.17 13.99
N SER A 244 5.64 9.69 12.97
CA SER A 244 5.07 9.64 11.62
C SER A 244 4.69 8.21 11.27
N ALA A 245 3.45 8.00 10.84
CA ALA A 245 3.01 6.71 10.31
C ALA A 245 3.78 6.36 9.02
N LEU A 246 4.30 7.36 8.30
CA LEU A 246 5.04 7.17 7.04
C LEU A 246 6.42 6.55 7.23
N VAL A 247 7.12 6.88 8.33
CA VAL A 247 8.39 6.21 8.65
C VAL A 247 8.12 4.73 8.86
N ARG A 248 7.08 4.39 9.64
CA ARG A 248 6.70 3.00 9.89
C ARG A 248 6.30 2.28 8.62
N LEU A 249 5.45 2.91 7.80
CA LEU A 249 5.03 2.39 6.50
C LEU A 249 6.25 2.11 5.60
N PHE A 250 7.20 3.04 5.54
CA PHE A 250 8.39 2.90 4.72
C PHE A 250 9.26 1.73 5.19
N VAL A 251 9.60 1.63 6.49
CA VAL A 251 10.47 0.53 6.97
C VAL A 251 9.79 -0.83 6.88
N ASP A 252 8.49 -0.92 7.15
CA ASP A 252 7.71 -2.16 7.01
C ASP A 252 7.58 -2.60 5.54
N THR A 253 7.67 -1.67 4.60
CA THR A 253 7.61 -1.95 3.16
C THR A 253 9.01 -2.25 2.59
N LYS A 254 10.05 -1.53 3.04
CA LYS A 254 11.36 -1.44 2.37
C LYS A 254 12.54 -2.00 3.14
N GLY A 255 12.41 -2.26 4.45
CA GLY A 255 13.53 -2.66 5.31
C GLY A 255 14.27 -3.91 4.80
N THR A 256 13.53 -4.96 4.42
CA THR A 256 14.11 -6.18 3.87
C THR A 256 14.73 -5.97 2.49
N GLU A 257 14.10 -5.19 1.61
CA GLU A 257 14.63 -4.86 0.27
C GLU A 257 15.95 -4.09 0.36
N LEU A 258 16.01 -3.09 1.24
CA LEU A 258 17.22 -2.35 1.55
C LEU A 258 18.32 -3.26 2.09
N MET A 259 18.00 -4.11 3.07
CA MET A 259 18.96 -5.08 3.60
C MET A 259 19.57 -5.94 2.50
N GLN A 260 18.76 -6.45 1.56
CA GLN A 260 19.26 -7.22 0.40
C GLN A 260 20.12 -6.35 -0.54
N ALA A 261 19.74 -5.10 -0.78
CA ALA A 261 20.49 -4.18 -1.63
C ALA A 261 21.91 -3.92 -1.10
N PHE A 262 22.08 -3.85 0.23
CA PHE A 262 23.35 -3.61 0.91
C PHE A 262 24.15 -4.88 1.25
N ARG A 263 23.61 -6.07 1.00
CA ARG A 263 24.29 -7.33 1.33
C ARG A 263 25.69 -7.45 0.72
N LYS A 264 25.82 -7.06 -0.55
CA LYS A 264 27.09 -7.05 -1.32
C LYS A 264 27.70 -5.66 -1.45
N SER A 265 27.46 -4.76 -0.49
CA SER A 265 28.06 -3.42 -0.46
C SER A 265 29.40 -3.41 0.29
N THR A 266 30.13 -2.29 0.22
CA THR A 266 31.38 -2.15 0.99
C THR A 266 31.10 -2.13 2.50
N PRO A 267 32.09 -2.47 3.34
CA PRO A 267 31.94 -2.40 4.81
C PRO A 267 31.49 -1.02 5.30
N GLU A 268 32.00 0.05 4.71
CA GLU A 268 31.62 1.43 5.02
C GLU A 268 30.13 1.69 4.71
N GLN A 269 29.65 1.27 3.54
CA GLN A 269 28.24 1.40 3.15
C GLN A 269 27.33 0.59 4.10
N LYS A 270 27.75 -0.62 4.49
CA LYS A 270 27.02 -1.43 5.48
C LYS A 270 26.91 -0.71 6.83
N GLN A 271 28.00 -0.11 7.32
CA GLN A 271 27.98 0.65 8.57
C GLN A 271 27.03 1.85 8.51
N ARG A 272 27.06 2.62 7.42
CA ARG A 272 26.13 3.75 7.20
C ARG A 272 24.68 3.30 7.13
N PHE A 273 24.40 2.20 6.44
CA PHE A 273 23.07 1.59 6.37
C PHE A 273 22.56 1.18 7.77
N VAL A 274 23.35 0.41 8.51
CA VAL A 274 22.99 -0.06 9.86
C VAL A 274 22.79 1.12 10.82
N ALA A 275 23.63 2.15 10.73
CA ALA A 275 23.47 3.36 11.54
C ALA A 275 22.14 4.08 11.27
N ALA A 276 21.71 4.17 10.01
CA ALA A 276 20.41 4.74 9.65
C ALA A 276 19.26 3.85 10.15
N MET A 277 19.32 2.53 9.92
CA MET A 277 18.28 1.60 10.35
C MET A 277 18.14 1.50 11.87
N LYS A 278 19.21 1.71 12.63
CA LYS A 278 19.16 1.83 14.09
C LYS A 278 18.23 2.95 14.56
N LEU A 279 18.14 4.04 13.81
CA LEU A 279 17.26 5.17 14.12
C LEU A 279 15.84 4.95 13.59
N LEU A 280 15.71 4.34 12.41
CA LEU A 280 14.43 4.19 11.70
C LEU A 280 13.63 2.95 12.12
N ASP A 281 14.30 1.85 12.45
CA ASP A 281 13.68 0.57 12.77
C ASP A 281 14.45 -0.17 13.88
N PRO A 282 14.50 0.40 15.10
CA PRO A 282 15.25 -0.16 16.21
C PRO A 282 14.79 -1.57 16.62
N ASN A 283 13.52 -1.90 16.38
CA ASN A 283 12.94 -3.20 16.75
C ASN A 283 13.50 -4.38 15.93
N ASN A 284 14.03 -4.11 14.72
CA ASN A 284 14.64 -5.12 13.87
C ASN A 284 16.17 -4.93 13.75
N LEU A 285 16.80 -4.16 14.65
CA LEU A 285 18.22 -3.82 14.55
C LEU A 285 19.13 -5.05 14.42
N SER A 286 18.86 -6.11 15.17
CA SER A 286 19.64 -7.36 15.12
C SER A 286 19.67 -7.99 13.73
N VAL A 287 18.59 -7.83 12.94
CA VAL A 287 18.52 -8.31 11.55
C VAL A 287 19.50 -7.53 10.67
N TYR A 288 19.60 -6.21 10.86
CA TYR A 288 20.50 -5.35 10.08
C TYR A 288 21.97 -5.51 10.52
N GLU A 289 22.24 -5.68 11.82
CA GLU A 289 23.60 -5.87 12.34
C GLU A 289 24.27 -7.15 11.81
N ASN A 290 23.49 -8.18 11.50
CA ASN A 290 24.02 -9.41 10.86
C ASN A 290 24.74 -9.11 9.54
N LEU A 291 24.38 -8.04 8.81
CA LEU A 291 25.09 -7.65 7.58
C LEU A 291 26.57 -7.32 7.83
N LEU A 292 26.89 -6.78 9.01
CA LEU A 292 28.27 -6.40 9.37
C LEU A 292 29.18 -7.62 9.59
N GLN A 293 28.57 -8.79 9.85
CA GLN A 293 29.28 -10.05 10.05
C GLN A 293 29.48 -10.81 8.72
N GLU A 294 28.72 -10.47 7.68
CA GLU A 294 28.91 -11.03 6.35
C GLU A 294 30.13 -10.38 5.66
N GLU A 295 31.09 -11.19 5.22
CA GLU A 295 32.25 -10.69 4.47
C GLU A 295 31.81 -9.89 3.22
N GLY A 296 32.55 -8.82 2.92
CA GLY A 296 32.31 -8.01 1.73
C GLY A 296 32.56 -8.80 0.43
N PRO A 297 32.17 -8.24 -0.73
CA PRO A 297 32.52 -8.84 -2.02
C PRO A 297 34.04 -8.94 -2.24
#